data_AF-A0A7S0RJM6-F1
#
_entry.id   AF-A0A7S0RJM6-F1
#
_cell.length_a   1.000
_cell.length_b   1.000
_cell.length_c   1.000
_cell.angle_alpha   90.00
_cell.angle_beta   90.00
_cell.angle_gamma   90.00
#
_symmetry.space_group_name_H-M   'P 1'
#
loop_
_entity.id
_entity.type
_entity.pdbx_description
1 polymer ?
#
loop_
_entity_poly.entity_id
_entity_poly.type
_entity_poly.pdbx_seq_one_letter_code
_entity_poly.pdbx_strand_id
1 'polypeptide(L)'
;KLPKNQRLKDAMAAHKDAKPKPKGWLMSVLDSVYKDGEAMLKKMGRAETLRKLSVPEIVFAYFHNKYGQKNVVEAYVGALVNTLTLYKAGDLRLDVFARFLSEEFDFTTFLAFLQAQSLLLAPSRVPCIEYPRDAGKDELYAWSCFHKCVWVADSVIGARSKQVRDRFNEFMLQAGQQVEDAEVDKVRRDKRYEGEAVPDRMFKLHRIKFLLMMCKEVQRVNTFIQKMAEEKFGRLDIQRTGTVPASAVGGYIGQMVAP
;
A
#
# COMPACT_ATOMS: atom_id res chain seq x y z
N LYS A 1 0.03 6.80 -16.47
CA LYS A 1 -1.31 7.41 -16.59
C LYS A 1 -1.23 8.88 -16.18
N LEU A 2 -2.05 9.75 -16.76
CA LEU A 2 -2.18 11.13 -16.25
C LEU A 2 -2.79 11.09 -14.84
N PRO A 3 -2.35 11.95 -13.91
CA PRO A 3 -2.92 12.02 -12.57
C PRO A 3 -4.38 12.46 -12.63
N LYS A 4 -5.22 12.04 -11.67
CA LYS A 4 -6.64 12.49 -11.62
C LYS A 4 -6.75 13.86 -10.94
N ASN A 5 -5.93 14.12 -9.93
CA ASN A 5 -5.84 15.37 -9.18
C ASN A 5 -5.56 16.57 -10.09
N GLN A 6 -6.47 17.55 -10.10
CA GLN A 6 -6.40 18.70 -10.99
C GLN A 6 -5.20 19.61 -10.69
N ARG A 7 -4.94 19.87 -9.40
CA ARG A 7 -3.82 20.73 -8.97
C ARG A 7 -2.47 20.17 -9.43
N LEU A 8 -2.31 18.84 -9.39
CA LEU A 8 -1.12 18.17 -9.91
C LEU A 8 -1.00 18.31 -11.43
N LYS A 9 -2.11 18.18 -12.18
CA LYS A 9 -2.10 18.42 -13.64
C LYS A 9 -1.69 19.85 -13.96
N ASP A 10 -2.23 20.83 -13.25
CA ASP A 10 -1.95 22.25 -13.47
C ASP A 10 -0.47 22.55 -13.20
N ALA A 11 0.08 22.04 -12.09
CA ALA A 11 1.50 22.18 -11.77
C ALA A 11 2.40 21.50 -12.82
N MET A 12 2.02 20.31 -13.30
CA MET A 12 2.75 19.62 -14.38
C MET A 12 2.71 20.39 -15.71
N ALA A 13 1.58 21.02 -16.03
CA ALA A 13 1.43 21.82 -17.24
C ALA A 13 2.24 23.12 -17.16
N ALA A 14 2.16 23.83 -16.03
CA ALA A 14 2.87 25.08 -15.79
C ALA A 14 4.39 24.90 -15.69
N HIS A 15 4.85 23.74 -15.24
CA HIS A 15 6.27 23.45 -14.98
C HIS A 15 6.77 22.21 -15.73
N LYS A 16 6.30 21.98 -16.95
CA LYS A 16 6.71 20.85 -17.79
C LYS A 16 8.23 20.75 -17.98
N ASP A 17 8.90 21.91 -18.04
CA ASP A 17 10.35 22.03 -18.28
C ASP A 17 11.15 22.16 -16.97
N ALA A 18 10.54 21.89 -15.81
CA ALA A 18 11.25 21.93 -14.54
C ALA A 18 12.41 20.92 -14.54
N LYS A 19 13.62 21.41 -14.20
CA LYS A 19 14.82 20.57 -14.20
C LYS A 19 14.68 19.40 -13.22
N PRO A 20 14.89 18.15 -13.66
CA PRO A 20 14.96 17.00 -12.77
C PRO A 20 16.02 17.20 -11.68
N LYS A 21 15.75 16.65 -10.50
CA LYS A 21 16.65 16.64 -9.34
C LYS A 21 17.39 15.29 -9.25
N PRO A 22 18.45 15.18 -8.43
CA PRO A 22 19.11 13.90 -8.19
C PRO A 22 18.17 12.86 -7.55
N LYS A 23 18.39 11.57 -7.82
CA LYS A 23 17.58 10.47 -7.25
C LYS A 23 17.51 10.50 -5.72
N GLY A 24 18.62 10.82 -5.04
CA GLY A 24 18.66 10.92 -3.57
C GLY A 24 17.72 11.99 -3.00
N TRP A 25 17.52 13.10 -3.72
CA TRP A 25 16.52 14.10 -3.33
C TRP A 25 15.10 13.54 -3.40
N LEU A 26 14.77 12.80 -4.47
CA LEU A 26 13.45 12.19 -4.63
C LEU A 26 13.18 11.14 -3.54
N MET A 27 14.19 10.33 -3.18
CA MET A 27 14.08 9.37 -2.08
C MET A 27 13.81 10.07 -0.73
N SER A 28 14.48 11.20 -0.46
CA SER A 28 14.21 11.98 0.74
C SER A 28 12.77 12.54 0.77
N VAL A 29 12.26 13.00 -0.36
CA VAL A 29 10.87 13.47 -0.45
C VAL A 29 9.89 12.32 -0.22
N LEU A 30 10.15 11.15 -0.83
CA LEU A 30 9.36 9.94 -0.62
C LEU A 30 9.25 9.58 0.87
N ASP A 31 10.38 9.54 1.56
CA ASP A 31 10.42 9.22 2.99
C ASP A 31 9.64 10.23 3.84
N SER A 32 9.73 11.53 3.51
CA SER A 32 8.93 12.56 4.19
C SER A 32 7.42 12.37 3.95
N VAL A 33 7.01 12.10 2.72
CA VAL A 33 5.59 11.90 2.37
C VAL A 33 5.02 10.66 3.06
N TYR A 34 5.80 9.59 3.16
CA TYR A 34 5.37 8.39 3.90
C TYR A 34 5.26 8.65 5.40
N LYS A 35 6.22 9.36 6.01
CA LYS A 35 6.13 9.77 7.42
C LYS A 35 4.92 10.67 7.70
N ASP A 36 4.64 11.62 6.82
CA ASP A 36 3.46 12.50 6.94
C ASP A 36 2.16 11.68 6.82
N GLY A 37 2.12 10.71 5.91
CA GLY A 37 1.01 9.77 5.78
C GLY A 37 0.81 8.89 7.03
N GLU A 38 1.89 8.39 7.64
CA GLU A 38 1.81 7.63 8.90
C GLU A 38 1.30 8.50 10.06
N ALA A 39 1.73 9.76 10.13
CA ALA A 39 1.26 10.71 11.12
C ALA A 39 -0.25 10.99 10.95
N MET A 40 -0.76 11.01 9.71
CA MET A 40 -2.20 11.08 9.44
C MET A 40 -2.93 9.82 9.92
N LEU A 41 -2.39 8.63 9.65
CA LEU A 41 -2.98 7.35 10.09
C LEU A 41 -3.16 7.29 11.62
N LYS A 42 -2.20 7.82 12.39
CA LYS A 42 -2.29 7.88 13.86
C LYS A 42 -3.32 8.88 14.39
N LYS A 43 -3.64 9.93 13.64
CA LYS A 43 -4.50 11.04 14.08
C LYS A 43 -5.96 10.89 13.64
N MET A 44 -6.29 9.99 12.73
CA MET A 44 -7.61 9.96 12.08
C MET A 44 -8.56 8.94 12.71
N GLY A 45 -9.68 9.44 13.26
CA GLY A 45 -10.81 8.65 13.77
C GLY A 45 -12.12 8.79 12.96
N ARG A 46 -12.10 9.38 11.76
CA ARG A 46 -13.31 9.56 10.92
C ARG A 46 -13.09 9.12 9.47
N ALA A 47 -13.85 8.11 9.05
CA ALA A 47 -13.76 7.51 7.72
C ALA A 47 -14.12 8.47 6.55
N GLU A 48 -14.87 9.52 6.83
CA GLU A 48 -15.40 10.43 5.80
C GLU A 48 -14.36 11.46 5.33
N THR A 49 -13.46 11.90 6.22
CA THR A 49 -12.33 12.77 5.87
C THR A 49 -11.31 12.03 4.99
N LEU A 50 -11.18 10.71 5.14
CA LEU A 50 -10.25 9.87 4.37
C LEU A 50 -10.55 9.84 2.88
N ARG A 51 -11.84 9.89 2.50
CA ARG A 51 -12.25 9.80 1.08
C ARG A 51 -11.87 11.03 0.26
N LYS A 52 -11.56 12.16 0.92
CA LYS A 52 -11.20 13.42 0.25
C LYS A 52 -9.69 13.65 0.17
N LEU A 53 -8.90 12.83 0.86
CA LEU A 53 -7.45 12.95 0.85
C LEU A 53 -6.86 12.21 -0.35
N SER A 54 -5.73 12.71 -0.85
CA SER A 54 -4.96 12.09 -1.91
C SER A 54 -3.47 12.26 -1.64
N VAL A 55 -2.66 11.33 -2.15
CA VAL A 55 -1.20 11.43 -2.02
C VAL A 55 -0.63 12.71 -2.66
N PRO A 56 -1.13 13.18 -3.82
CA PRO A 56 -0.77 14.50 -4.33
C PRO A 56 -0.92 15.65 -3.32
N GLU A 57 -2.02 15.68 -2.54
CA GLU A 57 -2.20 16.73 -1.53
C GLU A 57 -1.19 16.65 -0.38
N ILE A 58 -0.76 15.44 0.01
CA ILE A 58 0.34 15.28 0.98
C ILE A 58 1.64 15.85 0.41
N VAL A 59 1.93 15.61 -0.88
CA VAL A 59 3.11 16.17 -1.54
C VAL A 59 3.07 17.70 -1.60
N PHE A 60 1.91 18.28 -1.95
CA PHE A 60 1.74 19.72 -1.91
C PHE A 60 1.90 20.29 -0.51
N ALA A 61 1.34 19.64 0.52
CA ALA A 61 1.48 20.04 1.91
C ALA A 61 2.95 19.99 2.36
N TYR A 62 3.68 18.93 2.03
CA TYR A 62 5.11 18.79 2.30
C TYR A 62 5.90 19.98 1.73
N PHE A 63 5.71 20.28 0.44
CA PHE A 63 6.44 21.37 -0.20
C PHE A 63 5.99 22.74 0.28
N HIS A 64 4.71 22.92 0.59
CA HIS A 64 4.21 24.16 1.18
C HIS A 64 4.84 24.42 2.56
N ASN A 65 4.92 23.40 3.41
CA ASN A 65 5.57 23.52 4.72
C ASN A 65 7.07 23.81 4.60
N LYS A 66 7.72 23.33 3.53
CA LYS A 66 9.16 23.51 3.31
C LYS A 66 9.52 24.83 2.64
N TYR A 67 8.70 25.34 1.72
CA TYR A 67 9.04 26.48 0.85
C TYR A 67 8.04 27.64 0.92
N GLY A 68 6.84 27.44 1.46
CA GLY A 68 5.81 28.46 1.64
C GLY A 68 5.12 28.92 0.35
N GLN A 69 5.85 29.61 -0.52
CA GLN A 69 5.27 30.30 -1.68
C GLN A 69 4.68 29.35 -2.73
N LYS A 70 3.43 29.58 -3.14
CA LYS A 70 2.68 28.72 -4.08
C LYS A 70 3.43 28.42 -5.38
N ASN A 71 3.98 29.44 -6.04
CA ASN A 71 4.70 29.24 -7.32
C ASN A 71 5.98 28.39 -7.13
N VAL A 72 6.66 28.54 -5.99
CA VAL A 72 7.84 27.75 -5.66
C VAL A 72 7.44 26.29 -5.41
N VAL A 73 6.34 26.07 -4.69
CA VAL A 73 5.76 24.74 -4.46
C VAL A 73 5.44 24.05 -5.78
N GLU A 74 4.73 24.73 -6.68
CA GLU A 74 4.35 24.17 -7.98
C GLU A 74 5.57 23.82 -8.84
N ALA A 75 6.61 24.66 -8.84
CA ALA A 75 7.88 24.37 -9.51
C ALA A 75 8.59 23.13 -8.94
N TYR A 76 8.58 22.96 -7.61
CA TYR A 76 9.15 21.77 -6.96
C TYR A 76 8.33 20.50 -7.19
N VAL A 77 7.00 20.61 -7.29
CA VAL A 77 6.13 19.50 -7.70
C VAL A 77 6.41 19.11 -9.15
N GLY A 78 6.54 20.06 -10.06
CA GLY A 78 6.96 19.80 -11.44
C GLY A 78 8.32 19.09 -11.51
N ALA A 79 9.30 19.58 -10.77
CA ALA A 79 10.61 18.94 -10.67
C ALA A 79 10.52 17.51 -10.08
N LEU A 80 9.66 17.27 -9.10
CA LEU A 80 9.39 15.95 -8.54
C LEU A 80 8.87 14.98 -9.60
N VAL A 81 7.87 15.39 -10.38
CA VAL A 81 7.26 14.54 -11.40
C VAL A 81 8.25 14.22 -12.52
N ASN A 82 9.04 15.20 -12.96
CA ASN A 82 10.08 15.00 -13.96
C ASN A 82 11.19 14.06 -13.46
N THR A 83 11.61 14.23 -12.20
CA THR A 83 12.58 13.34 -11.55
C THR A 83 12.03 11.92 -11.43
N LEU A 84 10.76 11.77 -11.05
CA LEU A 84 10.11 10.48 -10.91
C LEU A 84 10.00 9.75 -12.26
N THR A 85 9.67 10.49 -13.32
CA THR A 85 9.60 9.94 -14.69
C THR A 85 10.95 9.39 -15.14
N LEU A 86 12.05 10.07 -14.79
CA LEU A 86 13.40 9.65 -15.12
C LEU A 86 13.82 8.35 -14.39
N TYR A 87 13.49 8.20 -13.11
CA TYR A 87 14.05 7.11 -12.28
C TYR A 87 13.10 5.94 -11.99
N LYS A 88 11.78 6.09 -12.18
CA LYS A 88 10.79 5.05 -11.77
C LYS A 88 10.99 3.68 -12.43
N ALA A 89 11.51 3.64 -13.66
CA ALA A 89 11.72 2.38 -14.38
C ALA A 89 12.80 1.49 -13.74
N GLY A 90 13.76 2.09 -13.03
CA GLY A 90 14.88 1.38 -12.39
C GLY A 90 14.70 1.15 -10.89
N ASP A 91 13.59 1.56 -10.28
CA ASP A 91 13.39 1.45 -8.83
C ASP A 91 11.91 1.24 -8.49
N LEU A 92 11.57 0.05 -7.98
CA LEU A 92 10.18 -0.30 -7.68
C LEU A 92 9.55 0.61 -6.61
N ARG A 93 10.34 1.20 -5.71
CA ARG A 93 9.82 2.13 -4.70
C ARG A 93 9.27 3.40 -5.37
N LEU A 94 9.97 3.87 -6.40
CA LEU A 94 9.57 5.00 -7.20
C LEU A 94 8.40 4.65 -8.13
N ASP A 95 8.35 3.44 -8.71
CA ASP A 95 7.17 2.99 -9.47
C ASP A 95 5.90 2.98 -8.60
N VAL A 96 5.98 2.40 -7.39
CA VAL A 96 4.87 2.39 -6.43
C VAL A 96 4.44 3.82 -6.09
N PHE A 97 5.38 4.70 -5.81
CA PHE A 97 5.08 6.11 -5.53
C PHE A 97 4.40 6.81 -6.71
N ALA A 98 4.84 6.53 -7.95
CA ALA A 98 4.21 7.06 -9.15
C ALA A 98 2.75 6.60 -9.31
N ARG A 99 2.42 5.37 -8.90
CA ARG A 99 1.04 4.86 -8.90
C ARG A 99 0.15 5.59 -7.88
N PHE A 100 0.70 5.92 -6.71
CA PHE A 100 -0.02 6.75 -5.73
C PHE A 100 -0.22 8.19 -6.21
N LEU A 101 0.82 8.81 -6.79
CA LEU A 101 0.74 10.17 -7.33
C LEU A 101 -0.24 10.29 -8.51
N SER A 102 -0.30 9.26 -9.36
CA SER A 102 -1.27 9.23 -10.47
C SER A 102 -2.66 8.77 -10.04
N GLU A 103 -2.86 8.45 -8.76
CA GLU A 103 -4.10 7.92 -8.19
C GLU A 103 -4.59 6.67 -8.94
N GLU A 104 -3.64 5.87 -9.42
CA GLU A 104 -3.87 4.49 -9.83
C GLU A 104 -4.18 3.62 -8.61
N PHE A 105 -3.43 3.85 -7.52
CA PHE A 105 -3.79 3.40 -6.19
C PHE A 105 -4.44 4.56 -5.43
N ASP A 106 -5.60 4.31 -4.86
CA ASP A 106 -6.35 5.28 -4.08
C ASP A 106 -5.73 5.52 -2.69
N PHE A 107 -6.28 6.50 -1.98
CA PHE A 107 -5.78 6.86 -0.66
C PHE A 107 -5.96 5.74 0.37
N THR A 108 -7.03 4.95 0.27
CA THR A 108 -7.23 3.77 1.13
C THR A 108 -6.12 2.73 0.91
N THR A 109 -5.74 2.48 -0.34
CA THR A 109 -4.62 1.60 -0.69
C THR A 109 -3.28 2.15 -0.18
N PHE A 110 -3.11 3.48 -0.17
CA PHE A 110 -1.94 4.13 0.43
C PHE A 110 -1.86 3.90 1.94
N LEU A 111 -2.98 3.99 2.66
CA LEU A 111 -2.99 3.69 4.10
C LEU A 111 -2.70 2.22 4.38
N ALA A 112 -3.27 1.31 3.60
CA ALA A 112 -2.96 -0.11 3.69
C ALA A 112 -1.46 -0.37 3.44
N PHE A 113 -0.86 0.30 2.44
CA PHE A 113 0.57 0.26 2.16
C PHE A 113 1.41 0.67 3.37
N LEU A 114 1.10 1.81 4.00
CA LEU A 114 1.82 2.30 5.17
C LEU A 114 1.65 1.36 6.38
N GLN A 115 0.44 0.86 6.61
CA GLN A 115 0.17 -0.11 7.68
C GLN A 115 0.98 -1.40 7.47
N ALA A 116 0.97 -1.95 6.25
CA ALA A 116 1.75 -3.13 5.92
C ALA A 116 3.26 -2.89 6.08
N GLN A 117 3.75 -1.73 5.64
CA GLN A 117 5.15 -1.35 5.81
C GLN A 117 5.55 -1.31 7.29
N SER A 118 4.71 -0.71 8.14
CA SER A 118 4.91 -0.67 9.58
C SER A 118 4.91 -2.07 10.21
N LEU A 119 3.95 -2.94 9.85
CA LEU A 119 3.88 -4.32 10.37
C LEU A 119 5.06 -5.19 9.92
N LEU A 120 5.59 -4.98 8.72
CA LEU A 120 6.80 -5.68 8.25
C LEU A 120 8.05 -5.28 9.02
N LEU A 121 8.08 -4.07 9.58
CA LEU A 121 9.17 -3.54 10.40
C LEU A 121 9.03 -3.92 11.88
N ALA A 122 7.80 -4.18 12.34
CA ALA A 122 7.54 -4.64 13.69
C ALA A 122 7.97 -6.10 13.90
N PRO A 123 8.27 -6.54 15.14
CA PRO A 123 8.51 -7.95 15.43
C PRO A 123 7.33 -8.84 15.00
N SER A 124 7.63 -9.95 14.32
CA SER A 124 6.64 -10.91 13.88
C SER A 124 5.98 -11.65 15.05
N ARG A 125 4.69 -11.94 14.89
CA ARG A 125 3.90 -12.80 15.78
C ARG A 125 3.79 -14.25 15.29
N VAL A 126 4.51 -14.57 14.22
CA VAL A 126 4.54 -15.91 13.62
C VAL A 126 5.98 -16.37 13.42
N PRO A 127 6.27 -17.68 13.44
CA PRO A 127 7.59 -18.22 13.19
C PRO A 127 8.08 -17.81 11.81
N CYS A 128 9.11 -16.96 11.77
CA CYS A 128 9.62 -16.41 10.52
C CYS A 128 11.06 -15.91 10.70
N ILE A 129 11.75 -15.75 9.57
CA ILE A 129 13.07 -15.10 9.55
C ILE A 129 12.87 -13.59 9.60
N GLU A 130 13.48 -12.96 10.60
CA GLU A 130 13.55 -11.51 10.72
C GLU A 130 14.78 -10.99 9.99
N TYR A 131 14.55 -10.14 8.99
CA TYR A 131 15.62 -9.47 8.24
C TYR A 131 15.82 -8.06 8.82
N PRO A 132 16.90 -7.81 9.59
CA PRO A 132 17.15 -6.51 10.21
C PRO A 132 17.34 -5.43 9.14
N ARG A 133 17.08 -4.17 9.53
CA ARG A 133 17.39 -3.01 8.69
C ARG A 133 18.77 -2.50 9.06
N ASP A 134 19.80 -2.99 8.39
CA ASP A 134 21.12 -2.37 8.50
C ASP A 134 21.12 -1.08 7.69
N ALA A 135 21.28 0.05 8.38
CA ALA A 135 21.40 1.36 7.74
C ALA A 135 22.58 1.34 6.76
N GLY A 136 22.33 1.69 5.49
CA GLY A 136 23.35 1.85 4.46
C GLY A 136 23.76 0.60 3.66
N LYS A 137 23.37 -0.63 4.04
CA LYS A 137 23.75 -1.85 3.30
C LYS A 137 22.63 -2.47 2.45
N ASP A 138 21.36 -2.40 2.88
CA ASP A 138 20.25 -3.13 2.24
C ASP A 138 19.05 -2.27 1.78
N GLU A 139 19.26 -0.96 1.62
CA GLU A 139 18.14 -0.01 1.45
C GLU A 139 17.32 -0.19 0.17
N LEU A 140 17.91 -0.75 -0.89
CA LEU A 140 17.25 -0.86 -2.17
C LEU A 140 16.16 -1.95 -2.17
N TYR A 141 16.39 -3.08 -1.49
CA TYR A 141 15.46 -4.22 -1.52
C TYR A 141 15.54 -5.12 -0.28
N ALA A 142 15.29 -4.55 0.90
CA ALA A 142 15.18 -5.33 2.13
C ALA A 142 14.25 -6.55 1.96
N TRP A 143 14.71 -7.71 2.43
CA TRP A 143 13.94 -8.94 2.38
C TRP A 143 12.87 -8.96 3.48
N SER A 144 11.85 -9.79 3.25
CA SER A 144 10.83 -10.15 4.23
C SER A 144 10.58 -11.65 4.11
N CYS A 145 10.35 -12.34 5.24
CA CYS A 145 9.93 -13.74 5.22
C CYS A 145 8.49 -13.85 4.70
N PHE A 146 8.22 -14.89 3.90
CA PHE A 146 6.91 -15.20 3.35
C PHE A 146 5.83 -15.35 4.43
N HIS A 147 6.10 -16.08 5.51
CA HIS A 147 5.12 -16.25 6.61
C HIS A 147 4.75 -14.92 7.26
N LYS A 148 5.72 -14.03 7.44
CA LYS A 148 5.46 -12.66 7.91
C LYS A 148 4.60 -11.90 6.90
N CYS A 149 4.88 -12.02 5.61
CA CYS A 149 4.09 -11.38 4.56
C CYS A 149 2.64 -11.88 4.54
N VAL A 150 2.41 -13.19 4.74
CA VAL A 150 1.05 -13.75 4.89
C VAL A 150 0.34 -13.16 6.09
N TRP A 151 0.98 -13.14 7.27
CA TRP A 151 0.41 -12.55 8.48
C TRP A 151 0.07 -11.07 8.31
N VAL A 152 0.96 -10.29 7.69
CA VAL A 152 0.71 -8.87 7.38
C VAL A 152 -0.44 -8.71 6.39
N ALA A 153 -0.49 -9.52 5.33
CA ALA A 153 -1.56 -9.47 4.35
C ALA A 153 -2.93 -9.75 4.98
N ASP A 154 -3.02 -10.75 5.85
CA ASP A 154 -4.26 -11.08 6.55
C ASP A 154 -4.66 -9.98 7.56
N SER A 155 -3.69 -9.33 8.19
CA SER A 155 -3.92 -8.22 9.12
C SER A 155 -4.40 -6.94 8.42
N VAL A 156 -3.94 -6.68 7.19
CA VAL A 156 -4.23 -5.44 6.46
C VAL A 156 -5.45 -5.58 5.55
N ILE A 157 -5.56 -6.69 4.83
CA ILE A 157 -6.67 -6.93 3.90
C ILE A 157 -7.92 -7.43 4.65
N GLY A 158 -7.72 -8.07 5.81
CA GLY A 158 -8.79 -8.65 6.61
C GLY A 158 -9.22 -10.05 6.15
N ALA A 159 -10.37 -10.49 6.65
CA ALA A 159 -10.91 -11.81 6.38
C ALA A 159 -11.24 -12.00 4.89
N ARG A 160 -10.79 -13.12 4.33
CA ARG A 160 -11.02 -13.53 2.94
C ARG A 160 -11.34 -15.02 2.91
N SER A 161 -12.04 -15.47 1.86
CA SER A 161 -12.24 -16.91 1.66
C SER A 161 -10.90 -17.63 1.48
N LYS A 162 -10.83 -18.88 1.93
CA LYS A 162 -9.61 -19.70 1.85
C LYS A 162 -9.04 -19.74 0.42
N GLN A 163 -9.90 -19.96 -0.57
CA GLN A 163 -9.49 -20.00 -1.99
C GLN A 163 -8.83 -18.69 -2.46
N VAL A 164 -9.37 -17.53 -2.06
CA VAL A 164 -8.80 -16.23 -2.43
C VAL A 164 -7.46 -16.00 -1.75
N ARG A 165 -7.37 -16.35 -0.46
CA ARG A 165 -6.14 -16.28 0.32
C ARG A 165 -5.04 -17.17 -0.27
N ASP A 166 -5.37 -18.42 -0.58
CA ASP A 166 -4.43 -19.40 -1.13
C ASP A 166 -3.88 -18.94 -2.48
N ARG A 167 -4.74 -18.43 -3.38
CA ARG A 167 -4.29 -17.86 -4.66
C ARG A 167 -3.35 -16.67 -4.49
N PHE A 168 -3.62 -15.78 -3.54
CA PHE A 168 -2.71 -14.65 -3.27
C PHE A 168 -1.37 -15.14 -2.69
N ASN A 169 -1.41 -16.15 -1.82
CA ASN A 169 -0.22 -16.78 -1.25
C ASN A 169 0.62 -17.48 -2.33
N GLU A 170 -0.01 -18.16 -3.30
CA GLU A 170 0.68 -18.75 -4.46
C GLU A 170 1.43 -17.70 -5.28
N PHE A 171 0.79 -16.55 -5.58
CA PHE A 171 1.47 -15.47 -6.29
C PHE A 171 2.67 -14.94 -5.49
N MET A 172 2.52 -14.75 -4.18
CA MET A 172 3.64 -14.31 -3.33
C MET A 172 4.78 -15.34 -3.30
N LEU A 173 4.44 -16.62 -3.27
CA LEU A 173 5.41 -17.72 -3.27
C LEU A 173 6.18 -17.78 -4.60
N GLN A 174 5.49 -17.62 -5.73
CA GLN A 174 6.11 -17.54 -7.06
C GLN A 174 7.05 -16.35 -7.22
N ALA A 175 6.76 -15.23 -6.53
CA ALA A 175 7.63 -14.06 -6.50
C ALA A 175 8.76 -14.18 -5.46
N GLY A 176 8.70 -15.20 -4.60
CA GLY A 176 9.65 -15.48 -3.54
C GLY A 176 10.83 -16.32 -4.00
N GLN A 177 11.87 -16.35 -3.17
CA GLN A 177 13.04 -17.19 -3.31
C GLN A 177 13.12 -18.09 -2.08
N GLN A 178 13.44 -19.37 -2.29
CA GLN A 178 13.66 -20.27 -1.17
C GLN A 178 14.85 -19.79 -0.34
N VAL A 179 14.72 -19.90 0.97
CA VAL A 179 15.79 -19.57 1.91
C VAL A 179 16.66 -20.80 2.15
N GLU A 180 17.95 -20.59 2.42
CA GLU A 180 18.89 -21.66 2.75
C GLU A 180 18.54 -22.33 4.08
N ASP A 181 18.75 -23.65 4.16
CA ASP A 181 18.42 -24.45 5.34
C ASP A 181 19.09 -23.93 6.62
N ALA A 182 20.32 -23.39 6.51
CA ALA A 182 21.05 -22.81 7.62
C ALA A 182 20.35 -21.58 8.24
N GLU A 183 19.64 -20.78 7.45
CA GLU A 183 18.82 -19.68 7.96
C GLU A 183 17.53 -20.20 8.61
N VAL A 184 16.92 -21.26 8.06
CA VAL A 184 15.72 -21.91 8.63
C VAL A 184 16.04 -22.53 10.00
N ASP A 185 17.20 -23.17 10.13
CA ASP A 185 17.64 -23.77 11.40
C ASP A 185 17.86 -22.75 12.51
N LYS A 186 18.22 -21.49 12.17
CA LYS A 186 18.29 -20.40 13.16
C LYS A 186 16.91 -20.11 13.74
N VAL A 187 15.85 -20.15 12.94
CA VAL A 187 14.48 -19.96 13.41
C VAL A 187 14.04 -21.11 14.30
N ARG A 188 14.38 -22.35 13.94
CA ARG A 188 14.07 -23.55 14.74
C ARG A 188 14.72 -23.51 16.14
N ARG A 189 15.88 -22.86 16.28
CA ARG A 189 16.60 -22.70 17.55
C ARG A 189 16.25 -21.41 18.28
N ASP A 190 15.38 -20.57 17.71
CA ASP A 190 14.99 -19.30 18.31
C ASP A 190 14.01 -19.55 19.45
N LYS A 191 14.40 -19.16 20.67
CA LYS A 191 13.58 -19.30 21.88
C LYS A 191 12.24 -18.59 21.78
N ARG A 192 12.10 -17.59 20.89
CA ARG A 192 10.83 -16.89 20.65
C ARG A 192 9.75 -17.80 20.05
N TYR A 193 10.14 -18.90 19.42
CA TYR A 193 9.24 -19.83 18.73
C TYR A 193 9.26 -21.23 19.37
N GLU A 194 9.72 -21.34 20.63
CA GLU A 194 9.75 -22.60 21.36
C GLU A 194 8.32 -23.15 21.51
N GLY A 195 8.09 -24.38 21.04
CA GLY A 195 6.78 -25.03 21.02
C GLY A 195 5.92 -24.72 19.79
N GLU A 196 6.37 -23.86 18.87
CA GLU A 196 5.67 -23.60 17.62
C GLU A 196 6.17 -24.48 16.46
N ALA A 197 5.26 -24.83 15.54
CA ALA A 197 5.62 -25.59 14.35
C ALA A 197 6.32 -24.69 13.32
N VAL A 198 7.63 -24.87 13.16
CA VAL A 198 8.43 -24.16 12.14
C VAL A 198 8.38 -24.92 10.81
N PRO A 199 7.96 -24.28 9.70
CA PRO A 199 7.93 -24.89 8.38
C PRO A 199 9.29 -25.43 7.93
N ASP A 200 9.29 -26.57 7.23
CA ASP A 200 10.52 -27.18 6.70
C ASP A 200 11.20 -26.35 5.62
N ARG A 201 10.41 -25.58 4.87
CA ARG A 201 10.89 -24.68 3.83
C ARG A 201 10.36 -23.28 4.07
N MET A 202 11.25 -22.31 4.11
CA MET A 202 10.90 -20.90 4.17
C MET A 202 11.27 -20.19 2.88
N PHE A 203 10.55 -19.12 2.59
CA PHE A 203 10.76 -18.29 1.41
C PHE A 203 10.94 -16.83 1.83
N LYS A 204 11.75 -16.09 1.07
CA LYS A 204 11.95 -14.65 1.21
C LYS A 204 11.52 -13.94 -0.06
N LEU A 205 10.94 -12.76 0.09
CA LEU A 205 10.60 -11.88 -1.02
C LEU A 205 11.01 -10.45 -0.71
N HIS A 206 11.38 -9.70 -1.75
CA HIS A 206 11.69 -8.29 -1.57
C HIS A 206 10.47 -7.56 -1.03
N ARG A 207 10.67 -6.80 0.05
CA ARG A 207 9.61 -6.09 0.75
C ARG A 207 8.77 -5.22 -0.16
N ILE A 208 9.40 -4.47 -1.06
CA ILE A 208 8.68 -3.59 -1.99
C ILE A 208 7.84 -4.38 -3.01
N LYS A 209 8.28 -5.57 -3.42
CA LYS A 209 7.49 -6.45 -4.29
C LYS A 209 6.24 -6.93 -3.55
N PHE A 210 6.39 -7.37 -2.30
CA PHE A 210 5.26 -7.72 -1.45
C PHE A 210 4.27 -6.56 -1.30
N LEU A 211 4.76 -5.37 -0.95
CA LEU A 211 3.91 -4.18 -0.76
C LEU A 211 3.16 -3.82 -2.05
N LEU A 212 3.80 -3.90 -3.22
CA LEU A 212 3.13 -3.68 -4.51
C LEU A 212 2.05 -4.73 -4.79
N MET A 213 2.32 -6.02 -4.50
CA MET A 213 1.33 -7.09 -4.64
C MET A 213 0.14 -6.88 -3.71
N MET A 214 0.40 -6.44 -2.46
CA MET A 214 -0.62 -6.12 -1.49
C MET A 214 -1.48 -4.93 -1.93
N CYS A 215 -0.89 -3.86 -2.47
CA CYS A 215 -1.67 -2.75 -3.04
C CYS A 215 -2.63 -3.21 -4.15
N LYS A 216 -2.15 -4.06 -5.05
CA LYS A 216 -2.99 -4.63 -6.14
C LYS A 216 -4.13 -5.49 -5.57
N GLU A 217 -3.84 -6.27 -4.54
CA GLU A 217 -4.84 -7.14 -3.90
C GLU A 217 -5.90 -6.32 -3.14
N VAL A 218 -5.49 -5.29 -2.39
CA VAL A 218 -6.40 -4.33 -1.74
C VAL A 218 -7.31 -3.68 -2.78
N GLN A 219 -6.74 -3.19 -3.88
CA GLN A 219 -7.52 -2.60 -4.96
C GLN A 219 -8.51 -3.60 -5.59
N ARG A 220 -8.08 -4.84 -5.82
CA ARG A 220 -8.93 -5.91 -6.36
C ARG A 220 -10.10 -6.21 -5.42
N VAL A 221 -9.83 -6.34 -4.13
CA VAL A 221 -10.84 -6.60 -3.09
C VAL A 221 -11.81 -5.42 -2.99
N ASN A 222 -11.31 -4.18 -2.91
CA ASN A 222 -12.16 -3.00 -2.85
C ASN A 222 -13.04 -2.84 -4.10
N THR A 223 -12.49 -3.09 -5.29
CA THR A 223 -13.24 -3.08 -6.54
C THR A 223 -14.33 -4.16 -6.54
N PHE A 224 -14.03 -5.35 -6.04
CA PHE A 224 -15.01 -6.43 -5.92
C PHE A 224 -16.12 -6.06 -4.93
N ILE A 225 -15.77 -5.53 -3.76
CA ILE A 225 -16.74 -5.07 -2.75
C ILE A 225 -17.64 -3.98 -3.34
N GLN A 226 -17.06 -3.01 -4.04
CA GLN A 226 -17.82 -1.94 -4.67
C GLN A 226 -18.79 -2.47 -5.72
N LYS A 227 -18.33 -3.33 -6.65
CA LYS A 227 -19.20 -3.94 -7.67
C LYS A 227 -20.30 -4.79 -7.05
N MET A 228 -19.96 -5.61 -6.05
CA MET A 228 -20.93 -6.41 -5.32
C MET A 228 -21.96 -5.49 -4.64
N ALA A 229 -21.52 -4.41 -4.00
CA ALA A 229 -22.41 -3.43 -3.36
C ALA A 229 -23.32 -2.74 -4.39
N GLU A 230 -22.80 -2.35 -5.55
CA GLU A 230 -23.56 -1.74 -6.66
C GLU A 230 -24.61 -2.71 -7.22
N GLU A 231 -24.23 -3.95 -7.52
CA GLU A 231 -25.15 -5.00 -7.99
C GLU A 231 -26.23 -5.30 -6.97
N LYS A 232 -25.85 -5.38 -5.70
CA LYS A 232 -26.77 -5.64 -4.58
C LYS A 232 -27.72 -4.46 -4.36
N PHE A 233 -27.21 -3.23 -4.38
CA PHE A 233 -28.02 -2.03 -4.28
C PHE A 233 -29.01 -1.95 -5.45
N GLY A 234 -28.55 -2.22 -6.68
CA GLY A 234 -29.41 -2.24 -7.87
C GLY A 234 -30.52 -3.30 -7.82
N ARG A 235 -30.35 -4.40 -7.07
CA ARG A 235 -31.43 -5.37 -6.82
C ARG A 235 -32.49 -4.85 -5.84
N LEU A 236 -32.09 -3.99 -4.90
CA LEU A 236 -33.00 -3.39 -3.94
C LEU A 236 -33.67 -2.12 -4.50
N ASP A 237 -32.96 -1.36 -5.33
CA ASP A 237 -33.44 -0.16 -6.03
C ASP A 237 -34.09 -0.55 -7.37
N ILE A 238 -35.17 -1.33 -7.28
CA ILE A 238 -35.90 -1.85 -8.46
C ILE A 238 -36.36 -0.70 -9.37
N GLN A 239 -36.71 0.45 -8.78
CA GLN A 239 -37.19 1.63 -9.48
C GLN A 239 -36.06 2.52 -10.03
N ARG A 240 -34.80 2.21 -9.72
CA ARG A 240 -33.61 2.98 -10.10
C ARG A 240 -33.69 4.45 -9.70
N THR A 241 -34.27 4.73 -8.53
CA THR A 241 -34.43 6.09 -8.00
C THR A 241 -33.19 6.55 -7.23
N GLY A 242 -32.18 5.70 -7.09
CA GLY A 242 -30.99 5.95 -6.28
C GLY A 242 -31.27 5.85 -4.78
N THR A 243 -32.40 5.28 -4.38
CA THR A 243 -32.87 5.21 -3.00
C THR A 243 -33.48 3.85 -2.71
N VAL A 244 -33.20 3.31 -1.52
CA VAL A 244 -33.76 2.03 -1.06
C VAL A 244 -34.48 2.25 0.27
N PRO A 245 -35.72 1.77 0.44
CA PRO A 245 -36.40 1.83 1.73
C PRO A 245 -35.59 1.11 2.81
N ALA A 246 -35.41 1.74 3.98
CA ALA A 246 -34.64 1.15 5.08
C ALA A 246 -35.17 -0.23 5.53
N SER A 247 -36.48 -0.47 5.38
CA SER A 247 -37.14 -1.75 5.64
C SER A 247 -36.66 -2.89 4.74
N ALA A 248 -36.22 -2.60 3.51
CA ALA A 248 -35.70 -3.60 2.58
C ALA A 248 -34.24 -4.00 2.88
N VAL A 249 -33.51 -3.17 3.64
CA VAL A 249 -32.08 -3.36 3.91
C VAL A 249 -31.85 -4.48 4.94
N GLY A 250 -32.64 -4.52 6.02
CA GLY A 250 -32.45 -5.47 7.12
C GLY A 250 -32.59 -6.94 6.70
N GLY A 251 -33.66 -7.28 5.98
CA GLY A 251 -33.87 -8.63 5.47
C GLY A 251 -32.80 -9.07 4.46
N TYR A 252 -32.28 -8.13 3.69
CA TYR A 252 -31.23 -8.40 2.71
C TYR A 252 -29.85 -8.61 3.35
N ILE A 253 -29.46 -7.77 4.32
CA ILE A 253 -28.22 -7.98 5.09
C ILE A 253 -28.27 -9.31 5.85
N GLY A 254 -29.42 -9.67 6.43
CA GLY A 254 -29.60 -10.98 7.09
C GLY A 254 -29.35 -12.18 6.17
N GLN A 255 -29.72 -12.08 4.89
CA GLN A 255 -29.42 -13.11 3.88
C GLN A 255 -27.96 -13.11 3.41
N MET A 256 -27.21 -12.01 3.63
CA MET A 256 -25.80 -11.90 3.23
C MET A 256 -24.82 -12.40 4.30
N VAL A 257 -25.23 -12.45 5.56
CA VAL A 257 -24.38 -12.87 6.71
C VAL A 257 -24.68 -14.30 7.15
N ALA A 258 -25.71 -14.94 6.58
CA ALA A 258 -25.97 -16.36 6.80
C ALA A 258 -24.83 -17.23 6.20
N PRO A 259 -24.37 -18.26 6.94
CA PRO A 259 -23.14 -19.00 6.67
C PRO A 259 -23.10 -19.74 5.33
#